data_AF-A0A7X8A6P0-F1
#
_entry.id   AF-A0A7X8A6P0-F1
#
_cell.length_a   1.000
_cell.length_b   1.000
_cell.length_c   1.000
_cell.angle_alpha   90.00
_cell.angle_beta   90.00
_cell.angle_gamma   90.00
#
_symmetry.space_group_name_H-M   'P 1'
#
loop_
_entity.id
_entity.type
_entity.pdbx_description
1 polymer ?
#
loop_
_entity_poly.entity_id
_entity_poly.type
_entity_poly.pdbx_seq_one_letter_code
_entity_poly.pdbx_strand_id
1 'polypeptide(L)'
;MKMSAGLFWGILFILIGISIVIRVIFNVDFPLFKFLFAFLFIWIGIRIMLGTNVLSTHSEGEHNVIFGEKRWTGEEVGSGEYNIIFGKGVFDLRDIKPEGTEPMLVQIHTVFGATEIKVSKDIPLRIEANAVFGGAEMPNGNNAAFGSVKYESPAFVKDSAHLFIKADVVFGGLQIREY
;
A
#
# COMPACT_ATOMS: atom_id res chain seq x y z
N MET A 1 19.73 -22.95 15.92
CA MET A 1 21.09 -22.94 15.34
C MET A 1 21.16 -21.84 14.30
N LYS A 2 21.98 -20.81 14.48
CA LYS A 2 22.18 -19.77 13.43
C LYS A 2 23.03 -20.39 12.33
N MET A 3 22.47 -20.59 11.13
CA MET A 3 23.29 -20.94 9.97
C MET A 3 24.25 -19.78 9.71
N SER A 4 25.55 -20.06 9.64
CA SER A 4 26.53 -19.04 9.26
C SER A 4 26.27 -18.64 7.81
N ALA A 5 26.49 -17.36 7.47
CA ALA A 5 26.34 -16.89 6.09
C ALA A 5 27.16 -17.74 5.11
N GLY A 6 28.32 -18.24 5.53
CA GLY A 6 29.15 -19.15 4.72
C GLY A 6 28.46 -20.47 4.36
N LEU A 7 27.71 -21.08 5.28
CA LEU A 7 26.97 -22.32 4.99
C LEU A 7 25.85 -22.08 3.97
N PHE A 8 25.14 -20.95 4.08
CA PHE A 8 24.11 -20.55 3.13
C PHE A 8 24.68 -20.38 1.71
N TRP A 9 25.75 -19.59 1.58
CA TRP A 9 26.41 -19.36 0.29
C TRP A 9 27.02 -20.63 -0.30
N GLY A 10 27.60 -21.50 0.53
CA GLY A 10 28.14 -22.79 0.08
C GLY A 10 27.08 -23.70 -0.52
N ILE A 11 25.94 -23.88 0.18
CA ILE A 11 24.82 -24.68 -0.34
C ILE A 11 24.27 -24.08 -1.64
N LEU A 12 24.12 -22.76 -1.70
CA LEU A 12 23.63 -22.06 -2.90
C LEU A 12 24.52 -22.33 -4.12
N PHE A 13 25.84 -22.20 -3.99
CA PHE A 13 26.76 -22.44 -5.12
C PHE A 13 26.80 -23.91 -5.55
N ILE A 14 26.68 -24.84 -4.61
CA ILE A 14 26.57 -26.28 -4.93
C ILE A 14 25.31 -26.54 -5.76
N LEU A 15 24.16 -25.99 -5.34
CA LEU A 15 22.90 -26.16 -6.09
C LEU A 15 23.01 -25.57 -7.50
N ILE A 16 23.58 -24.38 -7.64
CA ILE A 16 23.83 -23.73 -8.95
C ILE A 16 24.69 -24.64 -9.84
N GLY A 17 25.79 -25.17 -9.32
CA GLY A 17 26.67 -26.08 -10.06
C GLY A 17 25.96 -27.33 -10.55
N ILE A 18 25.20 -27.99 -9.66
CA ILE A 18 24.41 -29.20 -10.00
C ILE A 18 23.40 -28.89 -11.11
N SER A 19 22.71 -27.75 -11.04
CA SER A 19 21.73 -27.37 -12.06
C SER A 19 22.35 -27.15 -13.44
N ILE A 20 23.58 -26.62 -13.50
CA ILE A 20 24.30 -26.46 -14.78
C ILE A 20 24.65 -27.83 -15.36
N VAL A 21 25.15 -28.76 -14.54
CA VAL A 21 25.49 -30.11 -14.99
C VAL A 21 24.25 -30.86 -15.52
N ILE A 22 23.13 -30.76 -14.82
CA ILE A 22 21.86 -31.36 -15.24
C ILE A 22 21.43 -30.82 -16.62
N ARG A 23 21.55 -29.50 -16.80
CA ARG A 23 21.22 -28.84 -18.06
C ARG A 23 22.08 -29.33 -19.21
N VAL A 24 23.39 -29.46 -19.01
CA VAL A 24 24.33 -29.84 -20.08
C VAL A 24 24.22 -31.32 -20.45
N ILE A 25 24.10 -32.22 -19.45
CA ILE A 25 24.15 -33.67 -19.70
C ILE A 25 22.79 -34.22 -20.11
N PHE A 26 21.73 -33.81 -19.42
CA PHE A 26 20.39 -34.37 -19.62
C PHE A 26 19.52 -33.51 -20.53
N ASN A 27 20.02 -32.34 -20.96
CA ASN A 27 19.27 -31.34 -21.73
C ASN A 27 17.95 -30.94 -21.02
N VAL A 28 17.94 -30.98 -19.69
CA VAL A 28 16.80 -30.61 -18.84
C VAL A 28 17.08 -29.24 -18.23
N ASP A 29 16.26 -28.25 -18.59
CA ASP A 29 16.33 -26.93 -17.97
C ASP A 29 15.74 -26.99 -16.55
N PHE A 30 16.60 -26.91 -15.52
CA PHE A 30 16.17 -26.79 -14.14
C PHE A 30 16.20 -25.32 -13.69
N PRO A 31 15.07 -24.60 -13.65
CA PRO A 31 15.06 -23.16 -13.40
C PRO A 31 15.20 -22.85 -11.90
N LEU A 32 16.39 -23.06 -11.33
CA LEU A 32 16.68 -22.84 -9.90
C LEU A 32 16.19 -21.49 -9.37
N PHE A 33 16.42 -20.41 -10.12
CA PHE A 33 15.98 -19.08 -9.72
C PHE A 33 14.46 -19.00 -9.59
N LYS A 34 13.70 -19.63 -10.50
CA LYS A 34 12.23 -19.68 -10.41
C LYS A 34 11.80 -20.42 -9.14
N PHE A 35 12.44 -21.55 -8.83
CA PHE A 35 12.16 -22.29 -7.60
C PHE A 35 12.53 -21.48 -6.36
N LEU A 36 13.68 -20.81 -6.35
CA LEU A 36 14.11 -19.96 -5.23
C LEU A 36 13.08 -18.85 -4.95
N PHE A 37 12.65 -18.12 -5.98
CA PHE A 37 11.61 -17.09 -5.83
C PHE A 37 10.26 -17.71 -5.40
N ALA A 38 9.87 -18.84 -5.98
CA ALA A 38 8.64 -19.52 -5.59
C ALA A 38 8.67 -19.92 -4.10
N PHE A 39 9.74 -20.55 -3.63
CA PHE A 39 9.91 -20.90 -2.23
C PHE A 39 9.97 -19.67 -1.31
N LEU A 40 10.59 -18.58 -1.75
CA LEU A 40 10.60 -17.32 -1.01
C LEU A 40 9.18 -16.78 -0.82
N PHE A 41 8.39 -16.68 -1.89
CA PHE A 41 7.00 -16.19 -1.81
C PHE A 41 6.11 -17.12 -0.99
N ILE A 42 6.25 -18.45 -1.16
CA ILE A 42 5.52 -19.43 -0.34
C ILE A 42 5.89 -19.28 1.13
N TRP A 43 7.18 -19.13 1.45
CA TRP A 43 7.64 -18.94 2.82
C TRP A 43 7.11 -17.65 3.44
N ILE A 44 7.10 -16.54 2.70
CA ILE A 44 6.48 -15.27 3.11
C ILE A 44 4.97 -15.47 3.36
N GLY A 45 4.28 -16.15 2.44
CA GLY A 45 2.85 -16.44 2.57
C GLY A 45 2.52 -17.29 3.80
N ILE A 46 3.29 -18.37 4.04
CA ILE A 46 3.12 -19.22 5.24
C ILE A 46 3.41 -18.41 6.51
N ARG A 47 4.46 -17.59 6.52
CA ARG A 47 4.80 -16.71 7.65
C ARG A 47 3.66 -15.75 8.01
N ILE A 48 3.01 -15.19 6.99
CA ILE A 48 1.81 -14.35 7.10
C ILE A 48 0.64 -15.15 7.68
N MET A 49 0.35 -16.33 7.12
CA MET A 49 -0.78 -17.17 7.56
C MET A 49 -0.63 -17.66 9.00
N LEU A 50 0.59 -17.98 9.43
CA LEU A 50 0.87 -18.42 10.80
C LEU A 50 0.84 -17.27 11.82
N GLY A 51 0.51 -16.05 11.39
CA GLY A 51 0.45 -14.87 12.27
C GLY A 51 1.79 -14.54 12.91
N THR A 52 2.90 -15.08 12.37
CA THR A 52 4.23 -14.95 12.97
C THR A 52 4.85 -13.61 12.65
N ASN A 53 4.16 -12.49 12.92
CA ASN A 53 4.76 -11.21 13.30
C ASN A 53 6.05 -10.79 12.54
N VAL A 54 6.16 -11.09 11.25
CA VAL A 54 7.37 -10.76 10.45
C VAL A 54 7.43 -9.25 10.22
N LEU A 55 6.28 -8.58 10.31
CA LEU A 55 6.13 -7.13 10.31
C LEU A 55 5.78 -6.55 11.69
N SER A 56 5.89 -7.30 12.80
CA SER A 56 5.61 -6.71 14.13
C SER A 56 6.81 -5.91 14.63
N THR A 57 7.12 -4.83 13.92
CA THR A 57 7.71 -3.66 14.57
C THR A 57 6.52 -2.81 14.98
N HIS A 58 6.10 -2.95 16.23
CA HIS A 58 5.23 -2.06 16.98
C HIS A 58 4.25 -1.18 16.17
N SER A 59 3.06 -1.71 15.89
CA SER A 59 1.77 -1.09 16.23
C SER A 59 0.66 -1.66 15.34
N GLU A 60 -0.34 -2.31 15.93
CA GLU A 60 -1.72 -1.98 15.57
C GLU A 60 -1.96 -0.51 15.96
N GLY A 61 -1.25 0.40 15.29
CA GLY A 61 -1.44 1.83 15.51
C GLY A 61 -2.84 2.17 15.01
N GLU A 62 -3.46 3.20 15.56
CA GLU A 62 -4.79 3.64 15.13
C GLU A 62 -4.89 3.85 13.60
N HIS A 63 -3.76 4.03 12.90
CA HIS A 63 -3.69 4.38 11.49
C HIS A 63 -3.25 3.23 10.54
N ASN A 64 -2.99 2.01 11.03
CA ASN A 64 -2.57 0.89 10.18
C ASN A 64 -3.64 -0.20 10.05
N VAL A 65 -3.83 -0.72 8.83
CA VAL A 65 -4.69 -1.87 8.52
C VAL A 65 -3.86 -2.92 7.81
N ILE A 66 -3.73 -4.09 8.43
CA ILE A 66 -3.03 -5.23 7.86
C ILE A 66 -3.99 -6.43 7.89
N PHE A 67 -4.32 -7.01 6.73
CA PHE A 67 -5.25 -8.15 6.61
C PHE A 67 -6.65 -7.93 7.22
N GLY A 68 -7.30 -6.84 6.86
CA GLY A 68 -8.66 -6.56 7.36
C GLY A 68 -9.31 -5.35 6.71
N GLU A 69 -10.41 -4.91 7.31
CA GLU A 69 -11.09 -3.66 6.95
C GLU A 69 -11.17 -2.77 8.19
N LYS A 70 -10.87 -1.47 8.03
CA LYS A 70 -11.12 -0.47 9.06
C LYS A 70 -11.78 0.75 8.44
N ARG A 71 -12.70 1.32 9.21
CA ARG A 71 -13.33 2.60 8.90
C ARG A 71 -12.83 3.66 9.85
N TRP A 72 -12.51 4.83 9.32
CA TRP A 72 -12.27 6.04 10.10
C TRP A 72 -13.31 7.09 9.73
N THR A 73 -13.71 7.87 10.72
CA THR A 73 -14.59 9.03 10.60
C THR A 73 -13.78 10.33 10.71
N GLY A 74 -14.36 11.46 10.30
CA GLY A 74 -13.66 12.75 10.31
C GLY A 74 -13.08 13.15 11.68
N GLU A 75 -13.67 12.72 12.79
CA GLU A 75 -13.16 12.99 14.14
C GLU A 75 -11.94 12.13 14.51
N GLU A 76 -11.80 10.96 13.90
CA GLU A 76 -10.70 10.01 14.15
C GLU A 76 -9.52 10.23 13.20
N VAL A 77 -9.71 11.01 12.14
CA VAL A 77 -8.68 11.29 11.14
C VAL A 77 -7.96 12.58 11.50
N GLY A 78 -6.65 12.48 11.68
CA GLY A 78 -5.74 13.58 11.95
C GLY A 78 -4.71 13.75 10.85
N SER A 79 -3.88 14.81 10.94
CA SER A 79 -2.68 14.90 10.10
C SER A 79 -1.73 13.74 10.39
N GLY A 80 -1.30 13.01 9.36
CA GLY A 80 -0.42 11.86 9.53
C GLY A 80 -0.52 10.83 8.41
N GLU A 81 0.13 9.70 8.65
CA GLU A 81 0.25 8.59 7.70
C GLU A 81 -0.67 7.42 8.10
N TYR A 82 -1.38 6.89 7.10
CA TYR A 82 -2.28 5.76 7.21
C TYR A 82 -1.87 4.69 6.21
N ASN A 83 -1.65 3.45 6.68
CA ASN A 83 -1.15 2.37 5.82
C ASN A 83 -2.16 1.23 5.74
N ILE A 84 -2.54 0.86 4.51
CA ILE A 84 -3.45 -0.24 4.20
C ILE A 84 -2.68 -1.28 3.40
N ILE A 85 -2.45 -2.44 4.02
CA ILE A 85 -1.64 -3.53 3.49
C ILE A 85 -2.46 -4.82 3.51
N PHE A 86 -2.73 -5.40 2.34
CA PHE A 86 -3.61 -6.54 2.16
C PHE A 86 -5.00 -6.36 2.79
N GLY A 87 -5.59 -5.17 2.66
CA GLY A 87 -6.83 -4.81 3.36
C GLY A 87 -7.65 -3.73 2.69
N LYS A 88 -8.66 -3.25 3.41
CA LYS A 88 -9.53 -2.16 2.99
C LYS A 88 -9.58 -1.02 4.01
N GLY A 89 -9.31 0.20 3.56
CA GLY A 89 -9.50 1.41 4.36
C GLY A 89 -10.72 2.18 3.89
N VAL A 90 -11.62 2.56 4.80
CA VAL A 90 -12.76 3.43 4.49
C VAL A 90 -12.63 4.72 5.30
N PHE A 91 -12.38 5.83 4.63
CA PHE A 91 -12.25 7.15 5.25
C PHE A 91 -13.53 7.92 4.97
N ASP A 92 -14.35 8.13 6.00
CA ASP A 92 -15.54 8.96 5.94
C ASP A 92 -15.23 10.37 6.44
N LEU A 93 -14.78 11.23 5.53
CA LEU A 93 -14.30 12.58 5.82
C LEU A 93 -15.36 13.65 5.51
N ARG A 94 -16.62 13.27 5.34
CA ARG A 94 -17.70 14.21 4.97
C ARG A 94 -17.99 15.27 6.02
N ASP A 95 -17.67 14.98 7.28
CA ASP A 95 -17.93 15.88 8.41
C ASP A 95 -16.65 16.58 8.92
N ILE A 96 -15.51 16.38 8.23
CA ILE A 96 -14.23 16.94 8.69
C ILE A 96 -14.19 18.44 8.46
N LYS A 97 -13.66 19.16 9.43
CA LYS A 97 -13.48 20.62 9.38
C LYS A 97 -12.01 20.93 9.60
N PRO A 98 -11.27 21.28 8.52
CA PRO A 98 -9.91 21.78 8.67
C PRO A 98 -9.95 23.08 9.49
N GLU A 99 -9.37 23.06 10.68
CA GLU A 99 -9.28 24.24 11.56
C GLU A 99 -7.85 24.81 11.57
N GLY A 100 -7.73 26.11 11.83
CA GLY A 100 -6.45 26.80 11.93
C GLY A 100 -6.01 27.53 10.66
N THR A 101 -4.70 27.62 10.45
CA THR A 101 -4.09 28.33 9.31
C THR A 101 -3.30 27.43 8.38
N GLU A 102 -3.00 26.20 8.80
CA GLU A 102 -2.19 25.26 8.03
C GLU A 102 -3.05 24.17 7.39
N PRO A 103 -2.58 23.57 6.26
CA PRO A 103 -3.25 22.43 5.67
C PRO A 103 -3.22 21.22 6.59
N MET A 104 -4.35 20.53 6.71
CA MET A 104 -4.43 19.23 7.37
C MET A 104 -3.95 18.16 6.38
N LEU A 105 -2.70 17.70 6.52
CA LEU A 105 -2.10 16.74 5.60
C LEU A 105 -2.38 15.30 6.04
N VAL A 106 -3.18 14.59 5.24
CA VAL A 106 -3.49 13.17 5.43
C VAL A 106 -2.84 12.37 4.32
N GLN A 107 -1.91 11.49 4.68
CA GLN A 107 -1.19 10.63 3.76
C GLN A 107 -1.73 9.20 3.88
N ILE A 108 -2.21 8.63 2.78
CA ILE A 108 -2.84 7.31 2.74
C ILE A 108 -2.09 6.43 1.74
N HIS A 109 -1.54 5.32 2.22
CA HIS A 109 -0.78 4.40 1.39
C HIS A 109 -1.47 3.04 1.32
N THR A 110 -1.83 2.62 0.11
CA THR A 110 -2.47 1.34 -0.17
C THR A 110 -1.54 0.48 -1.01
N VAL A 111 -0.93 -0.54 -0.39
CA VAL A 111 0.04 -1.38 -1.10
C VAL A 111 -0.64 -2.52 -1.84
N PHE A 112 -1.47 -3.29 -1.14
CA PHE A 112 -2.29 -4.36 -1.69
C PHE A 112 -3.70 -4.23 -1.12
N GLY A 113 -4.70 -3.86 -1.93
CA GLY A 113 -6.08 -3.80 -1.45
C GLY A 113 -6.85 -2.60 -1.96
N ALA A 114 -7.71 -2.04 -1.10
CA ALA A 114 -8.61 -0.98 -1.51
C ALA A 114 -8.68 0.17 -0.49
N THR A 115 -8.82 1.39 -0.98
CA THR A 115 -9.16 2.54 -0.14
C THR A 115 -10.36 3.24 -0.73
N GLU A 116 -11.34 3.51 0.11
CA GLU A 116 -12.52 4.32 -0.22
C GLU A 116 -12.46 5.60 0.62
N ILE A 117 -12.47 6.76 -0.02
CA ILE A 117 -12.48 8.06 0.65
C ILE A 117 -13.78 8.77 0.28
N LYS A 118 -14.54 9.19 1.29
CA LYS A 118 -15.80 9.93 1.15
C LYS A 118 -15.58 11.35 1.59
N VAL A 119 -15.88 12.30 0.71
CA VAL A 119 -15.72 13.73 0.97
C VAL A 119 -17.00 14.48 0.62
N SER A 120 -17.22 15.64 1.23
CA SER A 120 -18.29 16.56 0.86
C SER A 120 -17.75 17.65 -0.10
N LYS A 121 -18.61 18.13 -1.00
CA LYS A 121 -18.35 19.27 -1.92
C LYS A 121 -17.95 20.55 -1.20
N ASP A 122 -18.46 20.71 0.02
CA ASP A 122 -18.41 21.97 0.76
C ASP A 122 -17.09 22.16 1.52
N ILE A 123 -16.22 21.15 1.51
CA ILE A 123 -14.98 21.15 2.28
C ILE A 123 -13.85 21.69 1.38
N PRO A 124 -13.03 22.64 1.86
CA PRO A 124 -11.81 23.05 1.15
C PRO A 124 -10.85 21.87 1.10
N LEU A 125 -10.67 21.30 -0.09
CA LEU A 125 -10.03 20.00 -0.27
C LEU A 125 -9.09 20.02 -1.47
N ARG A 126 -7.90 19.47 -1.27
CA ARG A 126 -6.95 19.13 -2.32
C ARG A 126 -6.57 17.67 -2.21
N ILE A 127 -6.49 16.99 -3.35
CA ILE A 127 -6.12 15.59 -3.46
C ILE A 127 -5.00 15.45 -4.48
N GLU A 128 -3.98 14.71 -4.11
CA GLU A 128 -2.97 14.18 -5.02
C GLU A 128 -2.98 12.65 -4.89
N ALA A 129 -3.39 11.97 -5.96
CA ALA A 129 -3.45 10.53 -6.00
C ALA A 129 -2.45 9.96 -7.00
N ASN A 130 -1.69 8.95 -6.59
CA ASN A 130 -0.73 8.25 -7.45
C ASN A 130 -1.07 6.76 -7.54
N ALA A 131 -1.11 6.22 -8.76
CA ALA A 131 -1.33 4.81 -9.03
C ALA A 131 -0.14 4.20 -9.78
N VAL A 132 0.37 3.06 -9.33
CA VAL A 132 1.50 2.37 -9.99
C VAL A 132 1.06 1.10 -10.71
N PHE A 133 0.34 0.20 -10.06
CA PHE A 133 -0.19 -1.05 -10.63
C PHE A 133 -1.64 -1.27 -10.15
N GLY A 134 -2.47 -0.24 -10.32
CA GLY A 134 -3.83 -0.20 -9.79
C GLY A 134 -4.66 0.92 -10.45
N GLY A 135 -5.72 1.36 -9.79
CA GLY A 135 -6.54 2.48 -10.26
C GLY A 135 -6.82 3.47 -9.14
N ALA A 136 -6.72 4.77 -9.44
CA ALA A 136 -7.20 5.86 -8.60
C ALA A 136 -8.35 6.57 -9.31
N GLU A 137 -9.55 6.53 -8.75
CA GLU A 137 -10.74 7.22 -9.27
C GLU A 137 -11.07 8.43 -8.39
N MET A 138 -11.18 9.60 -9.02
CA MET A 138 -11.41 10.90 -8.38
C MET A 138 -12.90 11.26 -8.31
N PRO A 139 -13.28 12.22 -7.44
CA PRO A 139 -14.65 12.70 -7.30
C PRO A 139 -15.35 13.12 -8.59
N ASN A 140 -14.59 13.72 -9.51
CA ASN A 140 -15.07 14.24 -10.79
C ASN A 140 -15.13 13.17 -11.90
N GLY A 141 -14.87 11.90 -11.58
CA GLY A 141 -14.80 10.80 -12.54
C GLY A 141 -13.48 10.69 -13.30
N ASN A 142 -12.52 11.60 -13.07
CA ASN A 142 -11.16 11.41 -13.59
C ASN A 142 -10.54 10.18 -12.94
N ASN A 143 -9.74 9.42 -13.69
CA ASN A 143 -9.04 8.29 -13.14
C ASN A 143 -7.58 8.23 -13.61
N ALA A 144 -6.75 7.52 -12.85
CA ALA A 144 -5.40 7.15 -13.22
C ALA A 144 -5.22 5.64 -13.01
N ALA A 145 -4.98 4.90 -14.09
CA ALA A 145 -4.57 3.49 -14.04
C ALA A 145 -3.04 3.34 -13.88
N PHE A 146 -2.30 4.40 -14.21
CA PHE A 146 -0.86 4.53 -14.00
C PHE A 146 -0.50 6.02 -13.98
N GLY A 147 0.31 6.46 -13.03
CA GLY A 147 0.73 7.86 -12.90
C GLY A 147 -0.05 8.61 -11.82
N SER A 148 -0.13 9.94 -11.96
CA SER A 148 -0.68 10.84 -10.94
C SER A 148 -1.88 11.63 -11.45
N VAL A 149 -2.85 11.87 -10.57
CA VAL A 149 -4.01 12.72 -10.80
C VAL A 149 -4.19 13.65 -9.61
N LYS A 150 -4.62 14.88 -9.90
CA LYS A 150 -4.91 15.89 -8.87
C LYS A 150 -6.36 16.34 -8.96
N TYR A 151 -6.92 16.66 -7.81
CA TYR A 151 -8.26 17.23 -7.69
C TYR A 151 -8.24 18.33 -6.63
N GLU A 152 -8.91 19.43 -6.90
CA GLU A 152 -9.15 20.52 -5.96
C GLU A 152 -10.66 20.77 -5.94
N SER A 153 -11.25 20.87 -4.74
CA SER A 153 -12.67 21.15 -4.61
C SER A 153 -12.98 22.62 -4.95
N PRO A 154 -14.24 22.95 -5.29
CA PRO A 154 -14.63 24.34 -5.52
C PRO A 154 -14.38 25.26 -4.32
N ALA A 155 -14.39 24.71 -3.10
CA ALA A 155 -14.15 25.45 -1.86
C ALA A 155 -12.65 25.65 -1.55
N PHE A 156 -11.74 25.09 -2.35
CA PHE A 156 -10.30 25.15 -2.10
C PHE A 156 -9.72 26.57 -2.25
N VAL A 157 -8.93 26.99 -1.25
CA VAL A 157 -8.12 28.22 -1.29
C VAL A 157 -6.69 27.87 -0.91
N LYS A 158 -5.74 28.27 -1.75
CA LYS A 158 -4.33 27.82 -1.71
C LYS A 158 -3.61 28.14 -0.40
N ASP A 159 -4.02 29.18 0.31
CA ASP A 159 -3.35 29.71 1.51
C ASP A 159 -4.29 29.78 2.73
N SER A 160 -5.31 28.91 2.78
CA SER A 160 -6.19 28.74 3.94
C SER A 160 -6.05 27.34 4.55
N ALA A 161 -6.61 27.14 5.75
CA ALA A 161 -6.87 25.78 6.22
C ALA A 161 -7.71 25.01 5.20
N HIS A 162 -7.22 23.84 4.84
CA HIS A 162 -7.86 22.92 3.90
C HIS A 162 -7.40 21.50 4.21
N LEU A 163 -8.20 20.52 3.81
CA LEU A 163 -7.81 19.13 3.85
C LEU A 163 -6.91 18.83 2.64
N PHE A 164 -5.71 18.36 2.89
CA PHE A 164 -4.81 17.90 1.83
C PHE A 164 -4.61 16.40 1.93
N ILE A 165 -5.18 15.65 0.99
CA ILE A 165 -5.02 14.20 0.92
C ILE A 165 -3.93 13.87 -0.10
N LYS A 166 -2.91 13.14 0.34
CA LYS A 166 -1.98 12.44 -0.56
C LYS A 166 -2.27 10.95 -0.48
N ALA A 167 -2.66 10.35 -1.59
CA ALA A 167 -3.10 8.96 -1.61
C ALA A 167 -2.32 8.15 -2.66
N ASP A 168 -1.55 7.17 -2.21
CA ASP A 168 -0.76 6.31 -3.09
C ASP A 168 -1.38 4.91 -3.13
N VAL A 169 -1.60 4.38 -4.33
CA VAL A 169 -2.02 2.98 -4.54
C VAL A 169 -1.01 2.24 -5.41
N VAL A 170 -0.43 1.18 -4.86
CA VAL A 170 0.54 0.35 -5.59
C VAL A 170 -0.19 -0.77 -6.32
N PHE A 171 -0.84 -1.69 -5.62
CA PHE A 171 -1.64 -2.78 -6.19
C PHE A 171 -3.06 -2.76 -5.64
N GLY A 172 -4.03 -2.40 -6.49
CA GLY A 172 -5.45 -2.40 -6.13
C GLY A 172 -6.18 -1.13 -6.52
N GLY A 173 -7.09 -0.65 -5.66
CA GLY A 173 -8.00 0.44 -6.00
C GLY A 173 -8.06 1.54 -4.94
N LEU A 174 -7.92 2.79 -5.37
CA LEU A 174 -8.27 3.97 -4.60
C LEU A 174 -9.52 4.58 -5.24
N GLN A 175 -10.59 4.71 -4.47
CA GLN A 175 -11.81 5.33 -4.93
C GLN A 175 -12.18 6.50 -4.03
N ILE A 176 -12.28 7.68 -4.61
CA ILE A 176 -12.64 8.89 -3.90
C ILE A 176 -13.98 9.36 -4.45
N ARG A 177 -15.00 9.38 -3.60
CA ARG A 177 -16.36 9.76 -3.98
C ARG A 177 -16.82 10.98 -3.22
N GLU A 178 -17.53 11.81 -3.95
CA GLU A 178 -18.25 12.96 -3.43
C GLU A 178 -19.68 12.57 -3.10
N TYR A 179 -20.18 13.04 -1.97
CA TYR A 179 -21.54 12.79 -1.49
C TYR A 179 -22.27 14.10 -1.19
#